data_AF-A0A7W5FCD2-F1
#
_entry.id   AF-A0A7W5FCD2-F1
#
_cell.length_a   1.000
_cell.length_b   1.000
_cell.length_c   1.000
_cell.angle_alpha   90.00
_cell.angle_beta   90.00
_cell.angle_gamma   90.00
#
_symmetry.space_group_name_H-M   'P 1'
#
loop_
_entity.id
_entity.type
_entity.pdbx_description
1 polymer ?
#
loop_
_entity_poly.entity_id
_entity_poly.type
_entity_poly.pdbx_seq_one_letter_code
_entity_poly.pdbx_strand_id
1 'polypeptide(L)'
;MNGRKSPPTTKQPILSGERLSIEHEAEHLHDRPHWLCRVCREPWPCAEAKKRLLAEYTEFPSLLKIYLSAQMYDALDDFTAQGESAPLNLYERFISWTRGR
;
A
#
# COMPACT_ATOMS: atom_id res chain seq x y z
N MET A 1 -37.68 -17.57 44.45
CA MET A 1 -37.87 -18.67 43.48
C MET A 1 -37.61 -18.11 42.08
N ASN A 2 -36.61 -18.66 41.41
CA ASN A 2 -35.97 -18.11 40.21
C ASN A 2 -36.83 -18.35 38.96
N GLY A 3 -37.16 -17.28 38.23
CA GLY A 3 -37.85 -17.35 36.95
C GLY A 3 -37.01 -16.72 35.82
N ARG A 4 -35.93 -17.38 35.39
CA ARG A 4 -35.34 -17.10 34.07
C ARG A 4 -36.22 -17.72 33.00
N LYS A 5 -36.64 -16.94 32.01
CA LYS A 5 -37.03 -17.33 30.62
C LYS A 5 -37.15 -16.02 29.81
N SER A 6 -36.03 -15.57 29.23
CA SER A 6 -35.66 -15.70 27.81
C SER A 6 -36.32 -14.62 26.93
N PRO A 7 -35.53 -13.69 26.34
CA PRO A 7 -36.05 -12.72 25.37
C PRO A 7 -36.44 -13.42 24.05
N PRO A 8 -37.34 -12.83 23.25
CA PRO A 8 -37.82 -13.43 22.01
C PRO A 8 -36.65 -13.66 21.05
N THR A 9 -36.61 -14.87 20.48
CA THR A 9 -35.64 -15.30 19.48
C THR A 9 -35.78 -14.42 18.25
N THR A 10 -34.99 -13.35 18.19
CA THR A 10 -34.65 -12.66 16.95
C THR A 10 -34.13 -13.74 16.00
N LYS A 11 -34.94 -14.07 14.99
CA LYS A 11 -34.49 -14.80 13.82
C LYS A 11 -33.43 -13.92 13.17
N GLN A 12 -32.18 -14.09 13.60
CA GLN A 12 -31.04 -13.61 12.86
C GLN A 12 -31.19 -14.20 11.46
N PRO A 13 -31.16 -13.40 10.39
CA PRO A 13 -30.94 -13.98 9.09
C PRO A 13 -29.59 -14.69 9.17
N ILE A 14 -29.62 -16.01 9.01
CA ILE A 14 -28.46 -16.79 8.65
C ILE A 14 -27.96 -16.23 7.32
N LEU A 15 -27.10 -15.21 7.38
CA LEU A 15 -26.32 -14.78 6.24
C LEU A 15 -25.32 -15.88 5.98
N SER A 16 -25.76 -16.83 5.15
CA SER A 16 -24.92 -17.77 4.42
C SER A 16 -23.66 -17.06 3.98
N GLY A 17 -22.53 -17.42 4.58
CA GLY A 17 -21.27 -17.71 3.88
C GLY A 17 -20.78 -16.77 2.78
N GLU A 18 -21.23 -15.53 2.68
CA GLU A 18 -20.59 -14.49 1.88
C GLU A 18 -19.38 -14.06 2.70
N ARG A 19 -18.33 -14.87 2.57
CA ARG A 19 -16.98 -14.37 2.70
C ARG A 19 -16.98 -13.11 1.85
N LEU A 20 -16.96 -11.94 2.50
CA LEU A 20 -16.56 -10.72 1.84
C LEU A 20 -15.16 -11.03 1.34
N SER A 21 -15.11 -11.53 0.11
CA SER A 21 -13.94 -11.49 -0.74
C SER A 21 -13.75 -10.00 -0.98
N ILE A 22 -13.23 -9.32 0.05
CA ILE A 22 -12.25 -8.31 -0.18
C ILE A 22 -11.09 -9.08 -0.82
N GLU A 23 -11.26 -9.44 -2.09
CA GLU A 23 -10.21 -9.32 -3.06
C GLU A 23 -9.84 -7.84 -2.99
N HIS A 24 -9.09 -7.47 -1.94
CA HIS A 24 -8.21 -6.31 -2.01
C HIS A 24 -7.32 -6.72 -3.15
N GLU A 25 -7.72 -6.32 -4.35
CA GLU A 25 -6.91 -6.39 -5.56
C GLU A 25 -5.55 -5.90 -5.13
N ALA A 26 -4.64 -6.85 -4.89
CA ALA A 26 -3.54 -6.58 -3.98
C ALA A 26 -2.79 -5.38 -4.54
N GLU A 27 -2.87 -4.25 -3.85
CA GLU A 27 -2.34 -3.03 -4.41
C GLU A 27 -0.84 -3.15 -4.39
N HIS A 28 -0.20 -2.68 -5.47
CA HIS A 28 1.25 -2.65 -5.59
C HIS A 28 1.87 -1.57 -4.67
N LEU A 29 1.58 -1.65 -3.37
CA LEU A 29 2.06 -0.79 -2.30
C LEU A 29 3.44 -1.24 -1.83
N HIS A 30 4.14 -0.32 -1.17
CA HIS A 30 5.42 -0.58 -0.53
C HIS A 30 5.27 -1.41 0.76
N ASP A 31 6.27 -2.22 1.02
CA ASP A 31 6.44 -3.04 2.21
C ASP A 31 7.66 -2.53 2.99
N ARG A 32 7.42 -1.74 4.06
CA ARG A 32 8.49 -1.25 4.93
C ARG A 32 8.96 -2.36 5.88
N PRO A 33 10.26 -2.43 6.22
CA PRO A 33 11.30 -1.45 5.88
C PRO A 33 12.14 -1.85 4.65
N HIS A 34 11.73 -2.88 3.90
CA HIS A 34 12.50 -3.40 2.75
C HIS A 34 12.22 -2.64 1.45
N TRP A 35 11.14 -1.87 1.41
CA TRP A 35 10.68 -1.12 0.24
C TRP A 35 10.45 -2.00 -0.99
N LEU A 36 9.98 -3.23 -0.77
CA LEU A 36 9.55 -4.12 -1.84
C LEU A 36 8.06 -3.96 -2.09
N CYS A 37 7.61 -4.29 -3.29
CA CYS A 37 6.19 -4.35 -3.58
C CYS A 37 5.54 -5.54 -2.86
N ARG A 38 4.39 -5.32 -2.20
CA ARG A 38 3.66 -6.39 -1.51
C ARG A 38 3.19 -7.53 -2.43
N VAL A 39 3.01 -7.22 -3.72
CA VAL A 39 2.44 -8.15 -4.71
C VAL A 39 3.53 -8.88 -5.48
N CYS A 40 4.37 -8.13 -6.19
CA CYS A 40 5.38 -8.70 -7.08
C CYS A 40 6.75 -8.86 -6.42
N ARG A 41 6.94 -8.39 -5.18
CA ARG A 41 8.23 -8.44 -4.44
C ARG A 41 9.40 -7.75 -5.14
N GLU A 42 9.15 -7.00 -6.21
CA GLU A 42 10.12 -6.13 -6.87
C GLU A 42 10.39 -4.85 -6.06
N PRO A 43 11.52 -4.17 -6.28
CA PRO A 43 11.80 -2.86 -5.71
C PRO A 43 10.64 -1.88 -5.97
N TRP A 44 9.98 -1.42 -4.91
CA TRP A 44 8.95 -0.40 -5.02
C TRP A 44 9.58 0.98 -5.29
N PRO A 45 9.05 1.83 -6.18
CA PRO A 45 7.87 1.62 -7.02
C PRO A 45 8.14 0.60 -8.15
N CYS A 46 7.34 -0.47 -8.20
CA CYS A 46 7.39 -1.45 -9.28
C CYS A 46 6.62 -0.94 -10.53
N ALA A 47 6.71 -1.64 -11.67
CA ALA A 47 6.08 -1.18 -12.92
C ALA A 47 4.58 -0.87 -12.79
N GLU A 48 3.81 -1.74 -12.13
CA GLU A 48 2.37 -1.52 -11.92
C GLU A 48 2.09 -0.40 -10.92
N ALA A 49 2.88 -0.27 -9.86
CA ALA A 49 2.79 0.87 -8.94
C ALA A 49 3.02 2.19 -9.69
N LYS A 50 4.03 2.26 -10.56
CA LYS A 50 4.31 3.46 -11.37
C LYS A 50 3.13 3.82 -12.27
N LYS A 51 2.54 2.84 -12.97
CA LYS A 51 1.35 3.06 -13.81
C LYS A 51 0.17 3.59 -13.01
N ARG A 52 -0.14 2.96 -11.86
CA ARG A 52 -1.24 3.37 -10.98
C ARG A 52 -1.03 4.78 -10.44
N LEU A 53 0.16 5.07 -9.91
CA LEU A 53 0.51 6.40 -9.40
C LEU A 53 0.46 7.47 -10.49
N LEU A 54 0.86 7.16 -11.73
CA LEU A 54 0.69 8.09 -12.85
C LEU A 54 -0.78 8.35 -13.14
N ALA A 55 -1.62 7.31 -13.18
CA ALA A 55 -3.05 7.46 -13.44
C ALA A 55 -3.76 8.26 -12.33
N GLU A 56 -3.47 7.95 -11.07
CA GLU A 56 -4.09 8.58 -9.90
C GLU A 56 -3.72 10.08 -9.79
N TYR A 57 -2.46 10.42 -10.03
CA TYR A 57 -1.97 11.80 -9.98
C TYR A 57 -1.89 12.45 -11.37
N THR A 58 -2.74 12.05 -12.32
CA THR A 58 -2.71 12.60 -13.68
C THR A 58 -2.92 14.12 -13.68
N GLU A 59 -3.90 14.61 -12.90
CA GLU A 59 -4.23 16.04 -12.80
C GLU A 59 -3.23 16.82 -11.94
N PHE A 60 -2.45 16.13 -11.09
CA PHE A 60 -1.58 16.77 -10.10
C PHE A 60 -0.16 16.17 -10.09
N PRO A 61 0.63 16.35 -11.16
CA PRO A 61 1.97 15.77 -11.26
C PRO A 61 2.95 16.30 -10.20
N SER A 62 2.74 17.51 -9.67
CA SER A 62 3.54 18.05 -8.56
C SER A 62 3.28 17.29 -7.26
N LEU A 63 2.03 16.90 -6.99
CA LEU A 63 1.69 16.10 -5.79
C LEU A 63 2.32 14.71 -5.87
N LEU A 64 2.36 14.09 -7.05
CA LEU A 64 3.06 12.82 -7.25
C LEU A 64 4.54 12.92 -6.84
N LYS A 65 5.23 13.98 -7.29
CA LYS A 65 6.65 14.20 -6.96
C LYS A 65 6.86 14.44 -5.47
N ILE A 66 5.98 15.21 -4.82
CA ILE A 66 6.04 15.46 -3.38
C ILE A 66 5.85 14.14 -2.61
N TYR A 67 4.81 13.37 -2.95
CA TYR A 67 4.56 12.06 -2.36
C TYR A 67 5.76 11.13 -2.51
N LEU A 68 6.29 10.96 -3.72
CA LEU A 68 7.43 10.09 -3.98
C LEU A 68 8.72 10.58 -3.30
N SER A 69 8.88 11.89 -3.10
CA SER A 69 10.02 12.45 -2.38
C SER A 69 9.95 12.07 -0.89
N ALA A 70 8.77 12.18 -0.26
CA ALA A 70 8.58 11.74 1.12
C ALA A 70 8.87 10.23 1.26
N GLN A 71 8.33 9.41 0.35
CA GLN A 71 8.60 7.98 0.33
C GLN A 71 10.09 7.65 0.12
N MET A 72 10.81 8.43 -0.68
CA MET A 72 12.24 8.25 -0.90
C MET A 72 13.06 8.54 0.37
N TYR A 73 12.70 9.57 1.14
CA TYR A 73 13.35 9.87 2.41
C TYR A 73 13.05 8.82 3.48
N ASP A 74 11.80 8.38 3.61
CA ASP A 74 11.45 7.28 4.50
C ASP A 74 12.22 5.99 4.14
N ALA A 75 12.47 5.74 2.85
CA ALA A 75 13.29 4.62 2.41
C ALA A 75 14.75 4.76 2.79
N LEU A 76 15.31 5.95 2.62
CA LEU A 76 16.68 6.26 3.04
C LEU A 76 16.86 6.02 4.55
N ASP A 77 15.90 6.48 5.36
CA ASP A 77 15.91 6.30 6.80
C ASP A 77 15.82 4.82 7.19
N ASP A 78 14.92 4.05 6.56
CA ASP A 78 14.75 2.62 6.82
C ASP A 78 16.00 1.79 6.44
N PHE A 79 16.66 2.10 5.32
CA PHE A 79 17.90 1.42 4.93
C PHE A 79 19.05 1.77 5.89
N THR A 80 19.17 3.04 6.24
CA THR A 80 20.20 3.53 7.18
C THR A 80 20.03 2.90 8.56
N ALA A 81 18.79 2.78 9.05
CA ALA A 81 18.46 2.18 10.34
C ALA A 81 18.82 0.68 10.42
N GLN A 82 18.79 -0.02 9.28
CA GLN A 82 19.18 -1.44 9.19
C GLN A 82 20.71 -1.63 9.08
N GLY A 83 21.48 -0.54 9.01
CA GLY A 83 22.92 -0.59 8.76
C GLY A 83 23.25 -0.95 7.31
N GLU A 84 22.26 -0.93 6.41
CA GLU A 84 22.46 -1.11 4.99
C GLU A 84 22.91 0.20 4.34
N SER A 85 23.83 0.13 3.39
CA SER A 85 24.11 1.29 2.55
C SER A 85 22.90 1.53 1.65
N ALA A 86 22.26 2.70 1.80
CA ALA A 86 21.13 3.05 0.97
C ALA A 86 21.49 2.92 -0.52
N PRO A 87 20.58 2.40 -1.36
CA PRO A 87 20.86 2.26 -2.79
C PRO A 87 21.27 3.60 -3.40
N LEU A 88 22.40 3.65 -4.11
CA LEU A 88 22.93 4.89 -4.72
C LEU A 88 21.94 5.54 -5.71
N ASN A 89 20.95 4.78 -6.18
CA ASN A 89 20.00 5.17 -7.21
C ASN A 89 18.57 5.43 -6.68
N LEU A 90 18.38 5.78 -5.41
CA LEU A 90 17.06 6.11 -4.86
C LEU A 90 16.34 7.20 -5.66
N TYR A 91 17.06 8.24 -6.09
CA TYR A 91 16.51 9.27 -6.96
C TYR A 91 15.99 8.72 -8.29
N GLU A 92 16.78 7.85 -8.94
CA GLU A 92 16.40 7.23 -10.20
C GLU A 92 15.18 6.33 -10.05
N ARG A 93 15.16 5.56 -8.95
CA ARG A 93 14.11 4.61 -8.61
C ARG A 93 12.77 5.30 -8.31
N PHE A 94 12.77 6.33 -7.47
CA PHE A 94 11.54 6.97 -7.00
C PHE A 94 11.11 8.13 -7.91
N ILE A 95 12.03 8.99 -8.38
CA ILE A 95 11.66 10.29 -8.94
C ILE A 95 11.90 10.39 -10.45
N SER A 96 13.00 9.84 -10.98
CA SER A 96 13.45 10.17 -12.34
C SER A 96 12.43 9.92 -13.44
N TRP A 97 11.64 8.85 -13.32
CA TRP A 97 10.63 8.44 -14.30
C TRP A 97 9.40 9.37 -14.33
N THR A 98 9.25 10.26 -13.35
CA THR A 98 8.17 11.28 -13.32
C THR A 98 8.48 12.52 -14.16
N ARG A 99 9.69 12.62 -14.74
CA ARG A 99 10.18 13.78 -15.49
C ARG A 99 9.74 13.83 -16.95
N GLY A 100 9.33 12.70 -17.52
CA GLY A 100 8.98 12.55 -18.95
C GLY A 100 7.48 12.49 -19.25
N ARG A 101 6.65 13.04 -18.35
CA ARG A 101 5.26 13.36 -18.69
C ARG A 101 5.17 14.73 -19.32
#